data_AF-Q6Y7H6-F1
#
_entry.id   AF-Q6Y7H6-F1
#
_cell.length_a   1.000
_cell.length_b   1.000
_cell.length_c   1.000
_cell.angle_alpha   90.00
_cell.angle_beta   90.00
_cell.angle_gamma   90.00
#
_symmetry.space_group_name_H-M   'P 1'
#
loop_
_entity.id
_entity.type
_entity.pdbx_description
1 polymer ?
#
loop_
_entity_poly.entity_id
_entity_poly.type
_entity_poly.pdbx_seq_one_letter_code
_entity_poly.pdbx_strand_id
1 'polypeptide(L)'
;AKELAYDVVTGQTDNLAAALAKTSGKDFVQFANAVKISSPAIDGKVCTEGHAALVKGKGKLYGAGPDNNDSKEETSQCSGLGSSGATQEPRLFSNFVDTVKIAEGKNWPTGSAAKGSGNTLVYGDTNSNAKAVAQDLVNLNSDEKTIVAGLLAKTIEGGEVVEIRAVSSTSVMVNACYDLL
;
A
#
# COMPACT_ATOMS: atom_id res chain seq x y z
N ALA A 1 10.83 7.07 14.62
CA ALA A 1 10.68 7.01 13.15
C ALA A 1 11.07 5.61 12.70
N LYS A 2 10.10 4.68 12.78
CA LYS A 2 10.06 3.33 12.17
C LYS A 2 8.88 2.51 12.75
N GLU A 3 7.77 3.17 13.07
CA GLU A 3 6.63 2.52 13.73
C GLU A 3 5.94 1.57 12.75
N LEU A 4 5.72 1.98 11.49
CA LEU A 4 5.08 1.14 10.47
C LEU A 4 5.92 -0.10 10.13
N ALA A 5 7.23 0.08 9.94
CA ALA A 5 8.15 -1.01 9.63
C ALA A 5 8.23 -2.03 10.77
N TYR A 6 8.27 -1.54 12.01
CA TYR A 6 8.30 -2.38 13.21
C TYR A 6 6.98 -3.14 13.39
N ASP A 7 5.85 -2.47 13.21
CA ASP A 7 4.53 -3.06 13.41
C ASP A 7 4.24 -4.19 12.41
N VAL A 8 4.69 -4.08 11.15
CA VAL A 8 4.59 -5.16 10.16
C VAL A 8 5.37 -6.40 10.59
N VAL A 9 6.64 -6.22 10.99
CA VAL A 9 7.53 -7.34 11.35
C VAL A 9 7.06 -8.02 12.65
N THR A 10 6.57 -7.25 13.61
CA THR A 10 6.10 -7.76 14.90
C THR A 10 4.63 -8.19 14.92
N GLY A 11 3.88 -7.92 13.84
CA GLY A 11 2.48 -8.31 13.72
C GLY A 11 1.51 -7.44 14.55
N GLN A 12 1.84 -6.18 14.80
CA GLN A 12 0.98 -5.25 15.52
C GLN A 12 -0.11 -4.66 14.61
N THR A 13 -1.08 -5.49 14.22
CA THR A 13 -2.11 -5.13 13.21
C THR A 13 -2.85 -3.83 13.54
N ASP A 14 -3.25 -3.62 14.80
CA ASP A 14 -4.03 -2.44 15.20
C ASP A 14 -3.20 -1.15 15.15
N ASN A 15 -1.93 -1.21 15.59
CA ASN A 15 -1.02 -0.07 15.53
C ASN A 15 -0.65 0.26 14.08
N LEU A 16 -0.36 -0.77 13.27
CA LEU A 16 -0.13 -0.65 11.83
C LEU A 16 -1.33 0.00 11.12
N ALA A 17 -2.54 -0.48 11.39
CA ALA A 17 -3.76 0.07 10.80
C ALA A 17 -3.98 1.54 11.20
N ALA A 18 -3.77 1.87 12.48
CA ALA A 18 -3.89 3.24 12.97
C ALA A 18 -2.86 4.20 12.37
N ALA A 19 -1.63 3.73 12.15
CA ALA A 19 -0.58 4.49 11.51
C ALA A 19 -0.83 4.65 10.00
N LEU A 20 -1.17 3.57 9.29
CA LEU A 20 -1.55 3.61 7.86
C LEU A 20 -2.73 4.54 7.61
N ALA A 21 -3.72 4.56 8.51
CA ALA A 21 -4.88 5.45 8.38
C ALA A 21 -4.52 6.95 8.43
N LYS A 22 -3.39 7.30 9.04
CA LYS A 22 -2.87 8.67 9.09
C LYS A 22 -2.00 9.01 7.88
N THR A 23 -1.58 8.03 7.11
CA THR A 23 -0.82 8.22 5.86
C THR A 23 -1.70 8.87 4.81
N SER A 24 -1.18 9.92 4.15
CA SER A 24 -1.90 10.57 3.05
C SER A 24 -2.13 9.60 1.90
N GLY A 25 -3.22 9.78 1.14
CA GLY A 25 -3.49 8.91 -0.02
C GLY A 25 -2.35 8.94 -1.05
N LYS A 26 -1.67 10.07 -1.22
CA LYS A 26 -0.53 10.19 -2.14
C LYS A 26 0.66 9.34 -1.69
N ASP A 27 1.03 9.41 -0.40
CA ASP A 27 2.15 8.63 0.14
C ASP A 27 1.82 7.13 0.16
N PHE A 28 0.55 6.78 0.44
CA PHE A 28 0.08 5.41 0.36
C PHE A 28 0.16 4.84 -1.06
N VAL A 29 -0.19 5.63 -2.07
CA VAL A 29 -0.02 5.25 -3.49
C VAL A 29 1.47 5.10 -3.86
N GLN A 30 2.35 5.97 -3.34
CA GLN A 30 3.80 5.80 -3.53
C GLN A 30 4.30 4.49 -2.93
N PHE A 31 3.84 4.11 -1.74
CA PHE A 31 4.14 2.83 -1.13
C PHE A 31 3.67 1.65 -2.02
N ALA A 32 2.43 1.66 -2.49
CA ALA A 32 1.91 0.62 -3.38
C ALA A 32 2.70 0.51 -4.69
N ASN A 33 3.10 1.64 -5.28
CA ASN A 33 3.96 1.66 -6.46
C ASN A 33 5.36 1.08 -6.18
N ALA A 34 5.92 1.34 -5.00
CA ALA A 34 7.20 0.75 -4.60
C ALA A 34 7.07 -0.78 -4.42
N VAL A 35 5.97 -1.27 -3.85
CA VAL A 35 5.67 -2.71 -3.75
C VAL A 35 5.59 -3.33 -5.15
N LYS A 36 4.83 -2.74 -6.07
CA LYS A 36 4.72 -3.20 -7.46
C LYS A 36 6.08 -3.36 -8.15
N ILE A 37 6.96 -2.38 -7.98
CA ILE A 37 8.28 -2.36 -8.64
C ILE A 37 9.23 -3.36 -7.98
N SER A 38 9.29 -3.39 -6.65
CA SER A 38 10.30 -4.16 -5.90
C SER A 38 9.88 -5.60 -5.62
N SER A 39 8.58 -5.90 -5.54
CA SER A 39 8.07 -7.23 -5.25
C SER A 39 6.69 -7.47 -5.89
N PRO A 40 6.63 -7.79 -7.20
CA PRO A 40 5.39 -8.14 -7.88
C PRO A 40 4.63 -9.31 -7.22
N ALA A 41 5.35 -10.22 -6.55
CA ALA A 41 4.75 -11.31 -5.79
C ALA A 41 3.94 -10.82 -4.58
N ILE A 42 4.40 -9.77 -3.89
CA ILE A 42 3.66 -9.13 -2.78
C ILE A 42 2.53 -8.25 -3.32
N ASP A 43 2.73 -7.60 -4.48
CA ASP A 43 1.66 -6.86 -5.17
C ASP A 43 0.45 -7.76 -5.45
N GLY A 44 0.65 -9.05 -5.70
CA GLY A 44 -0.41 -10.06 -5.87
C GLY A 44 -1.02 -10.62 -4.56
N LYS A 45 -0.61 -10.14 -3.39
CA LYS A 45 -1.06 -10.69 -2.08
C LYS A 45 -1.81 -9.70 -1.20
N VAL A 46 -1.71 -8.41 -1.47
CA VAL A 46 -2.30 -7.34 -0.64
C VAL A 46 -3.51 -6.76 -1.36
N CYS A 47 -4.65 -6.67 -0.68
CA CYS A 47 -5.91 -6.25 -1.30
C CYS A 47 -6.30 -7.10 -2.52
N THR A 48 -6.15 -8.42 -2.46
CA THR A 48 -6.47 -9.33 -3.59
C THR A 48 -7.60 -10.32 -3.30
N GLU A 49 -8.03 -10.43 -2.04
CA GLU A 49 -9.00 -11.43 -1.60
C GLU A 49 -10.35 -10.82 -1.19
N GLY A 50 -11.22 -11.61 -0.54
CA GLY A 50 -12.58 -11.21 -0.14
C GLY A 50 -12.85 -11.19 1.36
N HIS A 51 -11.83 -11.37 2.21
CA HIS A 51 -12.01 -11.52 3.66
C HIS A 51 -12.52 -10.26 4.37
N ALA A 52 -12.33 -9.08 3.76
CA ALA A 52 -12.78 -7.79 4.27
C ALA A 52 -14.02 -7.26 3.52
N ALA A 53 -14.76 -8.11 2.80
CA ALA A 53 -15.98 -7.70 2.10
C ALA A 53 -17.02 -7.12 3.06
N LEU A 54 -17.44 -5.87 2.80
CA LEU A 54 -18.43 -5.17 3.62
C LEU A 54 -19.84 -5.76 3.51
N VAL A 55 -20.12 -6.46 2.42
CA VAL A 55 -21.38 -7.16 2.19
C VAL A 55 -21.06 -8.57 1.73
N LYS A 56 -21.58 -9.55 2.48
CA LYS A 56 -21.31 -10.97 2.21
C LYS A 56 -21.75 -11.34 0.79
N GLY A 57 -20.84 -11.96 0.03
CA GLY A 57 -21.11 -12.39 -1.34
C GLY A 57 -21.12 -11.27 -2.39
N LYS A 58 -20.69 -10.05 -2.04
CA LYS A 58 -20.59 -8.89 -2.94
C LYS A 58 -19.15 -8.42 -3.09
N GLY A 59 -18.92 -7.49 -4.02
CA GLY A 59 -17.59 -7.04 -4.43
C GLY A 59 -17.10 -7.93 -5.56
N LYS A 60 -17.50 -7.59 -6.79
CA LYS A 60 -17.02 -8.32 -7.99
C LYS A 60 -15.70 -7.79 -8.51
N LEU A 61 -15.51 -6.48 -8.40
CA LEU A 61 -14.36 -5.74 -8.88
C LEU A 61 -14.18 -4.46 -8.09
N TYR A 62 -12.99 -3.90 -8.17
CA TYR A 62 -12.69 -2.61 -7.58
C TYR A 62 -13.34 -1.46 -8.35
N GLY A 63 -13.78 -0.44 -7.63
CA GLY A 63 -14.38 0.77 -8.19
C GLY A 63 -14.27 1.94 -7.22
N ALA A 64 -14.39 3.16 -7.74
CA ALA A 64 -14.22 4.39 -6.95
C ALA A 64 -15.49 4.82 -6.18
N GLY A 65 -16.60 4.10 -6.35
CA GLY A 65 -17.96 4.54 -5.97
C GLY A 65 -18.90 4.34 -7.17
N PRO A 66 -20.23 4.41 -7.00
CA PRO A 66 -21.14 3.95 -8.04
C PRO A 66 -21.00 4.80 -9.30
N ASP A 67 -20.60 4.18 -10.40
CA ASP A 67 -20.94 4.67 -11.73
C ASP A 67 -22.46 4.67 -11.83
N ASN A 68 -23.04 5.80 -12.20
CA ASN A 68 -24.49 6.04 -12.22
C ASN A 68 -25.28 5.11 -13.16
N ASN A 69 -24.59 4.23 -13.90
CA ASN A 69 -25.12 3.59 -15.09
C ASN A 69 -25.08 2.05 -15.09
N ASP A 70 -24.41 1.36 -14.15
CA ASP A 70 -24.41 -0.11 -14.13
C ASP A 70 -24.29 -0.75 -12.74
N SER A 71 -25.07 -1.80 -12.53
CA SER A 71 -25.11 -2.70 -11.37
C SER A 71 -23.86 -3.59 -11.22
N LYS A 72 -22.67 -2.99 -11.18
CA LYS A 72 -21.40 -3.75 -11.24
C LYS A 72 -20.99 -4.44 -9.93
N GLU A 73 -21.75 -4.24 -8.85
CA GLU A 73 -21.43 -4.76 -7.51
C GLU A 73 -19.98 -4.43 -7.11
N GLU A 74 -19.56 -3.21 -7.40
CA GLU A 74 -18.21 -2.71 -7.15
C GLU A 74 -17.93 -2.52 -5.66
N THR A 75 -16.64 -2.55 -5.33
CA THR A 75 -16.14 -2.27 -3.99
C THR A 75 -14.93 -1.34 -4.05
N SER A 76 -14.85 -0.39 -3.15
CA SER A 76 -13.64 0.37 -2.85
C SER A 76 -12.92 -0.15 -1.60
N GLN A 77 -13.38 -1.28 -1.06
CA GLN A 77 -12.81 -1.93 0.11
C GLN A 77 -11.64 -2.85 -0.28
N CYS A 78 -10.44 -2.60 0.25
CA CYS A 78 -9.28 -3.48 0.15
C CYS A 78 -9.66 -4.88 0.66
N SER A 79 -9.29 -5.91 -0.09
CA SER A 79 -9.66 -7.30 0.17
C SER A 79 -11.18 -7.49 0.32
N GLY A 80 -11.94 -6.67 -0.41
CA GLY A 80 -13.40 -6.66 -0.43
C GLY A 80 -14.03 -7.47 -1.56
N LEU A 81 -13.26 -8.29 -2.30
CA LEU A 81 -13.74 -9.12 -3.41
C LEU A 81 -14.49 -10.37 -2.92
N GLY A 82 -15.55 -10.17 -2.15
CA GLY A 82 -16.30 -11.24 -1.49
C GLY A 82 -17.29 -12.02 -2.38
N SER A 83 -17.42 -11.65 -3.65
CA SER A 83 -18.29 -12.35 -4.60
C SER A 83 -17.66 -13.63 -5.11
N SER A 84 -18.41 -14.74 -5.13
CA SER A 84 -17.97 -15.99 -5.75
C SER A 84 -17.82 -15.89 -7.28
N GLY A 85 -18.40 -14.84 -7.88
CA GLY A 85 -18.23 -14.47 -9.28
C GLY A 85 -17.40 -13.20 -9.45
N ALA A 86 -16.38 -12.99 -8.61
CA ALA A 86 -15.47 -11.86 -8.75
C ALA A 86 -14.77 -11.90 -10.11
N THR A 87 -14.86 -10.78 -10.83
CA THR A 87 -14.31 -10.59 -12.19
C THR A 87 -13.10 -9.67 -12.20
N GLN A 88 -12.63 -9.22 -11.02
CA GLN A 88 -11.43 -8.41 -10.89
C GLN A 88 -10.22 -9.15 -11.46
N GLU A 89 -9.67 -8.65 -12.56
CA GLU A 89 -8.40 -9.11 -13.11
C GLU A 89 -7.65 -7.92 -13.76
N PRO A 90 -6.33 -7.76 -13.52
CA PRO A 90 -5.54 -8.52 -12.55
C PRO A 90 -5.88 -8.15 -11.10
N ARG A 91 -5.64 -9.08 -10.16
CA ARG A 91 -5.75 -8.82 -8.71
C ARG A 91 -4.40 -8.36 -8.17
N LEU A 92 -4.21 -7.05 -8.10
CA LEU A 92 -2.96 -6.44 -7.64
C LEU A 92 -3.26 -5.32 -6.65
N PHE A 93 -2.40 -5.17 -5.65
CA PHE A 93 -2.45 -4.07 -4.70
C PHE A 93 -2.34 -2.71 -5.42
N SER A 94 -1.43 -2.62 -6.38
CA SER A 94 -1.28 -1.45 -7.25
C SER A 94 -2.52 -1.17 -8.12
N ASN A 95 -3.25 -2.21 -8.53
CA ASN A 95 -4.52 -2.03 -9.24
C ASN A 95 -5.60 -1.50 -8.29
N PHE A 96 -5.71 -2.04 -7.07
CA PHE A 96 -6.64 -1.53 -6.07
C PHE A 96 -6.46 -0.02 -5.84
N VAL A 97 -5.24 0.43 -5.54
CA VAL A 97 -5.01 1.86 -5.20
C VAL A 97 -5.33 2.82 -6.35
N ASP A 98 -5.11 2.40 -7.60
CA ASP A 98 -5.42 3.18 -8.80
C ASP A 98 -6.92 3.16 -9.10
N THR A 99 -7.54 1.97 -9.13
CA THR A 99 -8.96 1.82 -9.49
C THR A 99 -9.88 2.52 -8.50
N VAL A 100 -9.57 2.50 -7.20
CA VAL A 100 -10.39 3.18 -6.18
C VAL A 100 -10.02 4.66 -6.00
N LYS A 101 -9.10 5.20 -6.79
CA LYS A 101 -8.77 6.63 -6.87
C LYS A 101 -8.21 7.24 -5.58
N ILE A 102 -7.33 6.50 -4.89
CA ILE A 102 -6.68 6.98 -3.64
C ILE A 102 -5.85 8.24 -3.90
N ALA A 103 -5.15 8.33 -5.03
CA ALA A 103 -4.35 9.50 -5.40
C ALA A 103 -5.20 10.78 -5.57
N GLU A 104 -6.49 10.64 -5.86
CA GLU A 104 -7.47 11.73 -5.97
C GLU A 104 -8.13 12.08 -4.63
N GLY A 105 -7.69 11.48 -3.52
CA GLY A 105 -8.27 11.69 -2.20
C GLY A 105 -9.59 10.95 -1.96
N LYS A 106 -9.87 9.89 -2.74
CA LYS A 106 -11.08 9.06 -2.58
C LYS A 106 -10.75 7.75 -1.88
N ASN A 107 -11.75 7.18 -1.19
CA ASN A 107 -11.75 5.81 -0.67
C ASN A 107 -10.58 5.43 0.26
N TRP A 108 -9.88 6.41 0.84
CA TRP A 108 -8.82 6.19 1.82
C TRP A 108 -9.01 7.14 3.01
N PRO A 109 -8.87 6.66 4.27
CA PRO A 109 -8.53 5.30 4.72
C PRO A 109 -9.74 4.37 4.91
N THR A 110 -10.95 4.80 4.52
CA THR A 110 -12.19 4.04 4.68
C THR A 110 -12.76 3.65 3.32
N GLY A 111 -13.09 2.37 3.18
CA GLY A 111 -13.67 1.81 1.96
C GLY A 111 -15.20 1.81 1.99
N SER A 112 -15.78 1.43 0.86
CA SER A 112 -17.22 1.28 0.67
C SER A 112 -17.50 0.15 -0.32
N ALA A 113 -18.73 -0.34 -0.36
CA ALA A 113 -19.15 -1.35 -1.34
C ALA A 113 -20.60 -1.16 -1.73
N ALA A 114 -20.96 -1.59 -2.93
CA ALA A 114 -22.36 -1.67 -3.32
C ALA A 114 -23.12 -2.68 -2.44
N LYS A 115 -24.29 -2.29 -1.93
CA LYS A 115 -25.16 -3.17 -1.12
C LYS A 115 -25.72 -4.35 -1.92
N GLY A 116 -25.80 -4.20 -3.25
CA GLY A 116 -26.32 -5.19 -4.19
C GLY A 116 -26.20 -4.67 -5.62
N SER A 117 -27.12 -5.07 -6.50
CA SER A 117 -27.17 -4.55 -7.87
C SER A 117 -27.60 -3.07 -7.97
N GLY A 118 -28.09 -2.46 -6.89
CA GLY A 118 -28.41 -1.03 -6.86
C GLY A 118 -27.22 -0.14 -6.48
N ASN A 119 -27.35 1.16 -6.73
CA ASN A 119 -26.31 2.17 -6.46
C ASN A 119 -26.20 2.57 -4.97
N THR A 120 -26.83 1.83 -4.05
CA THR A 120 -26.74 2.10 -2.62
C THR A 120 -25.40 1.61 -2.08
N LEU A 121 -24.62 2.50 -1.49
CA LEU A 121 -23.36 2.16 -0.85
C LEU A 121 -23.57 1.74 0.62
N VAL A 122 -22.74 0.80 1.05
CA VAL A 122 -22.41 0.53 2.45
C VAL A 122 -20.99 1.02 2.67
N TYR A 123 -20.80 1.90 3.66
CA TYR A 123 -19.47 2.32 4.08
C TYR A 123 -18.93 1.35 5.12
N GLY A 124 -17.62 1.09 5.05
CA GLY A 124 -16.94 0.33 6.09
C GLY A 124 -16.86 1.12 7.38
N ASP A 125 -16.52 0.42 8.47
CA ASP A 125 -16.17 1.08 9.72
C ASP A 125 -15.00 2.04 9.53
N THR A 126 -14.79 2.95 10.48
CA THR A 126 -13.64 3.85 10.48
C THR A 126 -12.34 3.09 10.22
N ASN A 127 -11.60 3.56 9.21
CA ASN A 127 -10.31 3.03 8.75
C ASN A 127 -10.37 1.61 8.15
N SER A 128 -11.52 1.18 7.62
CA SER A 128 -11.70 -0.18 7.10
C SER A 128 -10.67 -0.60 6.04
N ASN A 129 -10.22 0.31 5.17
CA ASN A 129 -9.18 -0.01 4.20
C ASN A 129 -7.80 -0.13 4.85
N ALA A 130 -7.45 0.78 5.75
CA ALA A 130 -6.19 0.68 6.48
C ALA A 130 -6.10 -0.60 7.34
N LYS A 131 -7.21 -1.02 7.95
CA LYS A 131 -7.31 -2.29 8.69
C LYS A 131 -7.10 -3.51 7.79
N ALA A 132 -7.76 -3.56 6.63
CA ALA A 132 -7.62 -4.65 5.68
C ALA A 132 -6.19 -4.73 5.12
N VAL A 133 -5.58 -3.60 4.75
CA VAL A 133 -4.18 -3.55 4.33
C VAL A 133 -3.26 -4.04 5.44
N ALA A 134 -3.43 -3.54 6.67
CA ALA A 134 -2.61 -3.97 7.80
C ALA A 134 -2.71 -5.48 8.02
N GLN A 135 -3.91 -6.04 7.96
CA GLN A 135 -4.17 -7.48 8.07
C GLN A 135 -3.44 -8.27 6.98
N ASP A 136 -3.50 -7.83 5.73
CA ASP A 136 -2.78 -8.48 4.63
C ASP A 136 -1.26 -8.42 4.84
N LEU A 137 -0.71 -7.26 5.22
CA LEU A 137 0.72 -7.10 5.45
C LEU A 137 1.25 -7.96 6.60
N VAL A 138 0.51 -8.09 7.71
CA VAL A 138 0.93 -8.94 8.83
C VAL A 138 0.74 -10.44 8.55
N ASN A 139 -0.01 -10.82 7.52
CA ASN A 139 -0.21 -12.21 7.11
C ASN A 139 0.82 -12.69 6.08
N LEU A 140 1.67 -11.79 5.56
CA LEU A 140 2.81 -12.17 4.73
C LEU A 140 3.80 -13.07 5.49
N ASN A 141 4.65 -13.79 4.75
CA ASN A 141 5.73 -14.54 5.39
C ASN A 141 6.83 -13.59 5.93
N SER A 142 7.74 -14.12 6.76
CA SER A 142 8.77 -13.31 7.44
C SER A 142 9.68 -12.52 6.49
N ASP A 143 10.06 -13.09 5.34
CA ASP A 143 10.92 -12.42 4.35
C ASP A 143 10.16 -11.30 3.63
N GLU A 144 8.91 -11.57 3.25
CA GLU A 144 8.01 -10.60 2.63
C GLU A 144 7.70 -9.42 3.56
N LYS A 145 7.47 -9.70 4.86
CA LYS A 145 7.33 -8.66 5.88
C LYS A 145 8.56 -7.77 5.96
N THR A 146 9.76 -8.35 5.90
CA THR A 146 11.01 -7.60 5.94
C THR A 146 11.14 -6.67 4.73
N ILE A 147 10.76 -7.15 3.54
CA ILE A 147 10.74 -6.33 2.32
C ILE A 147 9.75 -5.17 2.47
N VAL A 148 8.51 -5.45 2.87
CA VAL A 148 7.47 -4.43 3.06
C VAL A 148 7.88 -3.40 4.11
N ALA A 149 8.45 -3.83 5.23
CA ALA A 149 8.94 -2.95 6.28
C ALA A 149 10.00 -1.98 5.74
N GLY A 150 10.93 -2.47 4.91
CA GLY A 150 11.91 -1.61 4.22
C GLY A 150 11.26 -0.60 3.28
N LEU A 151 10.23 -1.01 2.54
CA LEU A 151 9.49 -0.13 1.63
C LEU A 151 8.68 0.93 2.38
N LEU A 152 8.00 0.57 3.47
CA LEU A 152 7.27 1.50 4.33
C LEU A 152 8.21 2.55 4.92
N ALA A 153 9.37 2.12 5.44
CA ALA A 153 10.37 3.02 5.98
C ALA A 153 10.90 4.01 4.92
N LYS A 154 11.08 3.54 3.68
CA LYS A 154 11.58 4.37 2.57
C LYS A 154 10.53 5.35 2.04
N THR A 155 9.28 4.94 1.95
CA THR A 155 8.23 5.71 1.23
C THR A 155 7.36 6.56 2.14
N ILE A 156 7.01 6.08 3.34
CA ILE A 156 6.07 6.77 4.24
C ILE A 156 6.80 7.40 5.41
N GLU A 157 7.80 6.73 5.98
CA GLU A 157 8.46 7.21 7.19
C GLU A 157 9.63 8.16 6.92
N GLY A 158 9.90 8.49 5.65
CA GLY A 158 10.92 9.47 5.27
C GLY A 158 12.34 8.93 5.31
N GLY A 159 12.57 7.75 4.74
CA GLY A 159 13.92 7.23 4.48
C GLY A 159 14.63 7.96 3.34
N GLU A 160 14.85 9.28 3.48
CA GLU A 160 15.90 9.93 2.71
C GLU A 160 17.23 9.33 3.18
N VAL A 161 17.74 8.37 2.42
CA VAL A 161 19.19 8.15 2.40
C VAL A 161 19.75 9.45 1.85
N VAL A 162 20.26 10.29 2.74
CA VAL A 162 21.17 11.36 2.35
C VAL A 162 22.32 10.64 1.65
N GLU A 163 22.28 10.63 0.32
CA GLU A 163 23.44 10.32 -0.49
C GLU A 163 24.41 11.48 -0.21
N ILE A 164 25.29 11.29 0.77
CA ILE A 164 26.33 12.26 1.07
C ILE A 164 27.20 12.34 -0.18
N ARG A 165 26.97 13.44 -0.90
CA ARG A 165 27.79 14.16 -1.87
C ARG A 165 29.13 13.49 -2.18
N ALA A 166 29.35 13.24 -3.47
CA ALA A 166 30.63 12.98 -4.11
C ALA A 166 31.84 13.37 -3.23
N VAL A 167 32.55 12.37 -2.72
CA VAL A 167 33.93 12.56 -2.28
C VAL A 167 34.75 12.75 -3.55
N SER A 168 34.86 14.00 -4.01
CA SER A 168 35.88 14.36 -4.98
C SER A 168 37.22 14.24 -4.25
N SER A 169 37.88 13.11 -4.44
CA SER A 169 39.28 12.93 -4.10
C SER A 169 40.11 13.82 -5.02
N THR A 170 40.13 15.14 -4.78
CA THR A 170 41.25 15.94 -5.25
C THR A 170 42.47 15.47 -4.47
N SER A 171 43.20 14.55 -5.07
CA SER A 171 44.53 14.14 -4.67
C SER A 171 45.35 15.38 -4.35
N VAL A 172 45.71 15.57 -3.08
CA VAL A 172 46.75 16.54 -2.73
C VAL A 172 48.07 15.89 -3.17
N MET A 173 48.53 16.23 -4.38
CA MET A 173 49.90 15.96 -4.78
C MET A 173 50.80 16.81 -3.88
N VAL A 174 51.34 16.20 -2.84
CA VAL A 174 52.42 16.80 -2.07
C VAL A 174 53.68 16.65 -2.92
N ASN A 175 54.04 17.71 -3.63
CA ASN A 175 55.32 17.81 -4.33
C ASN A 175 56.42 17.97 -3.28
N ALA A 176 56.91 16.86 -2.74
CA ALA A 176 58.15 16.85 -1.99
C ALA A 176 59.29 17.12 -2.98
N CYS A 177 59.63 18.40 -3.13
CA CYS A 177 60.90 18.81 -3.71
C CYS A 177 62.04 18.09 -2.97
N TYR A 178 62.80 17.34 -3.75
CA TYR A 178 64.26 17.24 -3.72
C TYR A 178 64.97 17.97 -2.56
N ASP A 179 65.82 17.24 -1.83
CA ASP A 179 67.23 17.60 -1.89
C ASP A 179 68.11 16.34 -1.87
N LEU A 180 69.04 16.33 -2.82
CA LEU A 180 70.02 15.31 -3.12
C LEU A 180 71.33 15.89 -2.61
N LEU A 181 71.92 15.28 -1.57
CA LEU A 181 73.35 15.29 -1.23
C LEU A 181 73.63 14.38 -0.02
#